data_AF-A0A1G6YRD5-F1
#
_entry.id   AF-A0A1G6YRD5-F1
#
_cell.length_a   1.000
_cell.length_b   1.000
_cell.length_c   1.000
_cell.angle_alpha   90.00
_cell.angle_beta   90.00
_cell.angle_gamma   90.00
#
_symmetry.space_group_name_H-M   'P 1'
#
loop_
_entity.id
_entity.type
_entity.pdbx_description
1 polymer ?
#
loop_
_entity_poly.entity_id
_entity_poly.type
_entity_poly.pdbx_seq_one_letter_code
_entity_poly.pdbx_strand_id
1 'polypeptide(L)'
;MARFAEKQWGVNTDEWLTIVLEKYKQGIRQLRIDLEVQLFQINDGMFSGIPMEPFSETALEVKDRLQNELAFFGGYMNGYVGYLPSEEEYVYGGYEVELNTVVYGPVTNLLMPPGENTAELVVKRVMELYNA
;
A
#
# COMPACT_ATOMS: atom_id res chain seq x y z
N MET A 1 0.95 1.52 18.45
CA MET A 1 -0.01 1.85 17.37
C MET A 1 -1.38 2.22 17.95
N ALA A 2 -2.23 1.29 18.41
CA ALA A 2 -3.57 1.58 18.97
C ALA A 2 -3.64 2.81 19.93
N ARG A 3 -2.94 2.76 21.07
CA ARG A 3 -2.92 3.89 22.04
C ARG A 3 -2.40 5.21 21.45
N PHE A 4 -1.49 5.12 20.49
CA PHE A 4 -0.92 6.30 19.84
C PHE A 4 -1.96 6.95 18.91
N ALA A 5 -2.63 6.15 18.08
CA ALA A 5 -3.72 6.59 17.22
C ALA A 5 -4.89 7.19 18.05
N GLU A 6 -5.32 6.50 19.11
CA GLU A 6 -6.35 7.01 20.03
C GLU A 6 -5.96 8.37 20.63
N LYS A 7 -4.73 8.50 21.14
CA LYS A 7 -4.25 9.76 21.75
C LYS A 7 -4.10 10.90 20.74
N GLN A 8 -3.58 10.61 19.56
CA GLN A 8 -3.27 11.65 18.57
C GLN A 8 -4.51 12.06 17.76
N TRP A 9 -5.44 11.14 17.49
CA TRP A 9 -6.55 11.34 16.55
C TRP A 9 -7.94 11.22 17.19
N GLY A 10 -8.03 10.83 18.47
CA GLY A 10 -9.32 10.70 19.17
C GLY A 10 -10.22 9.61 18.60
N VAL A 11 -9.64 8.62 17.90
CA VAL A 11 -10.36 7.51 17.27
C VAL A 11 -10.46 6.32 18.24
N ASN A 12 -11.59 5.60 18.22
CA ASN A 12 -11.69 4.33 18.90
C ASN A 12 -10.85 3.28 18.15
N THR A 13 -9.96 2.58 18.85
CA THR A 13 -9.06 1.57 18.26
C THR A 13 -9.30 0.16 18.79
N ASP A 14 -10.41 -0.05 19.52
CA ASP A 14 -10.70 -1.29 20.23
C ASP A 14 -10.89 -2.46 19.28
N GLU A 15 -11.56 -2.23 18.14
CA GLU A 15 -11.79 -3.25 17.13
C GLU A 15 -10.46 -3.73 16.51
N TRP A 16 -9.63 -2.80 16.05
CA TRP A 16 -8.30 -3.11 15.52
C TRP A 16 -7.45 -3.86 16.55
N LEU A 17 -7.43 -3.37 17.80
CA LEU A 17 -6.66 -3.98 18.88
C LEU A 17 -7.14 -5.40 19.18
N THR A 18 -8.45 -5.62 19.18
CA THR A 18 -9.05 -6.95 19.37
C THR A 18 -8.61 -7.91 18.27
N ILE A 19 -8.75 -7.51 17.00
CA ILE A 19 -8.36 -8.34 15.84
C ILE A 19 -6.87 -8.71 15.92
N VAL A 20 -6.00 -7.75 16.17
CA VAL A 20 -4.54 -7.98 16.23
C VAL A 20 -4.17 -8.89 17.41
N LEU A 21 -4.78 -8.68 18.59
CA LEU A 21 -4.55 -9.54 19.76
C LEU A 21 -5.03 -10.97 19.55
N GLU A 22 -6.17 -11.17 18.87
CA GLU A 22 -6.66 -12.50 18.51
C GLU A 22 -5.70 -13.22 17.58
N LYS A 23 -5.23 -12.56 16.51
CA LYS A 23 -4.22 -13.13 15.61
C LYS A 23 -2.94 -13.47 16.36
N TYR A 24 -2.50 -12.59 17.27
CA TYR A 24 -1.32 -12.86 18.11
C TYR A 24 -1.51 -14.09 19.00
N LYS A 25 -2.67 -14.25 19.66
CA LYS A 25 -3.02 -15.41 20.48
C LYS A 25 -3.06 -16.72 19.66
N GLN A 26 -3.45 -16.64 18.38
CA GLN A 26 -3.44 -17.78 17.46
C GLN A 26 -2.04 -18.15 16.94
N GLY A 27 -0.98 -17.43 17.35
CA GLY A 27 0.37 -17.69 16.86
C GLY A 27 0.68 -17.09 15.49
N ILE A 28 -0.25 -16.31 14.91
CA ILE A 28 -0.02 -15.63 13.64
C ILE A 28 0.98 -14.48 13.88
N ARG A 29 2.07 -14.49 13.13
CA ARG A 29 3.15 -13.48 13.20
C ARG A 29 3.42 -12.78 11.87
N GLN A 30 2.84 -13.28 10.79
CA GLN A 30 2.91 -12.69 9.47
C GLN A 30 1.50 -12.55 8.92
N LEU A 31 1.22 -11.37 8.36
CA LEU A 31 -0.03 -11.07 7.67
C LEU A 31 0.27 -10.99 6.17
N ARG A 32 -0.71 -11.37 5.35
CA ARG A 32 -0.63 -11.30 3.90
C ARG A 32 -1.95 -10.79 3.36
N ILE A 33 -1.87 -9.98 2.33
CA ILE A 33 -3.00 -9.49 1.53
C ILE A 33 -2.58 -9.66 0.08
N ASP A 34 -3.50 -10.15 -0.74
CA ASP A 34 -3.30 -10.21 -2.18
C ASP A 34 -3.45 -8.79 -2.75
N LEU A 35 -2.43 -8.34 -3.47
CA LEU A 35 -2.40 -7.03 -4.11
C LEU A 35 -2.46 -7.21 -5.62
N GLU A 36 -3.54 -6.73 -6.23
CA GLU A 36 -3.65 -6.72 -7.69
C GLU A 36 -2.73 -5.63 -8.27
N VAL A 37 -1.94 -6.00 -9.28
CA VAL A 37 -1.23 -5.06 -10.15
C VAL A 37 -1.77 -5.29 -11.55
N GLN A 38 -2.46 -4.30 -12.09
CA GLN A 38 -3.02 -4.36 -13.43
C GLN A 38 -2.24 -3.43 -14.36
N LEU A 39 -2.11 -3.82 -15.62
CA LEU A 39 -1.59 -2.98 -16.70
C LEU A 39 -2.47 -3.19 -17.93
N PHE A 40 -2.79 -2.09 -18.60
CA PHE A 40 -3.39 -2.13 -19.92
C PHE A 40 -2.62 -1.17 -20.84
N GLN A 41 -2.30 -1.65 -22.05
CA GLN A 41 -1.50 -0.93 -23.03
C GLN A 41 -2.34 -0.60 -24.26
N ILE A 42 -2.24 0.64 -24.74
CA ILE A 42 -2.78 1.09 -26.02
C ILE A 42 -1.64 1.68 -26.83
N ASN A 43 -1.28 1.03 -27.93
CA ASN A 43 -0.16 1.45 -28.77
C ASN A 43 1.11 1.65 -27.90
N ASP A 44 1.66 2.85 -27.91
CA ASP A 44 2.87 3.21 -27.16
C ASP A 44 2.58 3.64 -25.70
N GLY A 45 1.32 3.85 -25.33
CA GLY A 45 0.92 4.30 -23.98
C GLY A 45 0.40 3.17 -23.10
N MET A 46 0.49 3.34 -21.78
CA MET A 46 -0.03 2.36 -20.83
C MET A 46 -0.63 3.02 -19.58
N PHE A 47 -1.64 2.37 -19.02
CA PHE A 47 -2.12 2.66 -17.68
C PHE A 47 -1.92 1.42 -16.82
N SER A 48 -1.29 1.62 -15.68
CA SER A 48 -1.11 0.60 -14.67
C SER A 48 -1.51 1.14 -13.30
N GLY A 49 -1.86 0.25 -12.39
CA GLY A 49 -2.18 0.66 -11.05
C GLY A 49 -2.47 -0.48 -10.10
N ILE A 50 -2.76 -0.07 -8.87
CA ILE A 50 -2.98 -0.93 -7.72
C ILE A 50 -4.20 -0.43 -6.91
N PRO A 51 -4.85 -1.31 -6.12
CA PRO A 51 -5.96 -0.94 -5.25
C PRO A 51 -5.46 -0.28 -3.94
N MET A 52 -4.55 0.68 -4.03
CA MET A 52 -3.95 1.39 -2.88
C MET A 52 -3.77 2.88 -3.21
N GLU A 53 -3.33 3.66 -2.23
CA GLU A 53 -2.83 5.03 -2.39
C GLU A 53 -1.30 5.03 -2.45
N PRO A 54 -0.67 4.88 -3.64
CA PRO A 54 0.77 4.96 -3.77
C PRO A 54 1.25 6.40 -3.61
N PHE A 55 2.44 6.52 -3.05
CA PHE A 55 3.17 7.78 -3.03
C PHE A 55 3.63 8.15 -4.44
N SER A 56 3.80 9.45 -4.68
CA SER A 56 4.12 9.99 -6.01
C SER A 56 5.40 9.40 -6.60
N GLU A 57 6.35 9.07 -5.74
CA GLU A 57 7.64 8.45 -5.97
C GLU A 57 7.49 7.13 -6.73
N THR A 58 6.48 6.32 -6.39
CA THR A 58 6.22 5.05 -7.10
C THR A 58 5.84 5.32 -8.56
N ALA A 59 4.99 6.31 -8.81
CA ALA A 59 4.57 6.65 -10.18
C ALA A 59 5.72 7.29 -10.98
N LEU A 60 6.51 8.15 -10.34
CA LEU A 60 7.70 8.77 -10.94
C LEU A 60 8.73 7.71 -11.32
N GLU A 61 8.95 6.72 -10.45
CA GLU A 61 9.89 5.65 -10.71
C GLU A 61 9.44 4.74 -11.86
N VAL A 62 8.15 4.39 -11.94
CA VAL A 62 7.61 3.65 -13.09
C VAL A 62 7.87 4.42 -14.39
N LYS A 63 7.62 5.73 -14.39
CA LYS A 63 7.86 6.59 -15.56
C LYS A 63 9.34 6.65 -15.93
N ASP A 64 10.22 6.82 -14.95
CA ASP A 64 11.67 6.89 -15.15
C ASP A 64 12.24 5.56 -15.68
N ARG A 65 11.85 4.41 -15.10
CA ARG A 65 12.32 3.10 -15.57
C ARG A 65 11.88 2.78 -17.00
N LEU A 66 10.68 3.21 -17.40
CA LEU A 66 10.16 2.96 -18.75
C LEU A 66 10.62 3.98 -19.79
N GLN A 67 11.11 5.15 -19.38
CA GLN A 67 11.45 6.26 -20.26
C GLN A 67 10.29 6.60 -21.24
N ASN A 68 9.05 6.54 -20.73
CA ASN A 68 7.84 6.69 -21.52
C ASN A 68 6.92 7.75 -20.91
N GLU A 69 6.75 8.87 -21.63
CA GLU A 69 5.88 9.98 -21.20
C GLU A 69 4.39 9.61 -21.21
N LEU A 70 4.00 8.52 -21.86
CA LEU A 70 2.65 7.98 -21.92
C LEU A 70 2.44 6.82 -20.92
N ALA A 71 3.35 6.63 -19.98
CA ALA A 71 3.22 5.69 -18.88
C ALA A 71 2.55 6.34 -17.66
N PHE A 72 1.33 5.91 -17.35
CA PHE A 72 0.58 6.37 -16.20
C PHE A 72 0.46 5.26 -15.17
N PHE A 73 0.98 5.49 -13.96
CA PHE A 73 0.78 4.63 -12.81
C PHE A 73 -0.08 5.35 -11.78
N GLY A 74 -1.10 4.67 -11.24
CA GLY A 74 -2.03 5.28 -10.28
C GLY A 74 -2.54 4.34 -9.20
N GLY A 75 -3.10 4.96 -8.17
CA GLY A 75 -3.84 4.29 -7.10
C GLY A 75 -5.33 4.12 -7.41
N TYR A 76 -6.05 3.55 -6.46
CA TYR A 76 -7.51 3.33 -6.52
C TYR A 76 -8.00 2.56 -7.76
N MET A 77 -7.13 1.76 -8.37
CA MET A 77 -7.51 0.92 -9.51
C MET A 77 -7.94 -0.45 -9.00
N ASN A 78 -9.19 -0.79 -9.28
CA ASN A 78 -9.84 -2.05 -8.90
C ASN A 78 -10.00 -2.28 -7.38
N GLY A 79 -9.90 -1.23 -6.57
CA GLY A 79 -10.21 -1.31 -5.14
C GLY A 79 -9.48 -0.29 -4.27
N TYR A 80 -9.56 -0.51 -2.96
CA TYR A 80 -8.87 0.27 -1.95
C TYR A 80 -8.51 -0.60 -0.74
N VAL A 81 -7.22 -0.66 -0.42
CA VAL A 81 -6.65 -1.41 0.71
C VAL A 81 -6.02 -0.48 1.75
N GLY A 82 -5.44 0.64 1.32
CA GLY A 82 -4.75 1.62 2.17
C GLY A 82 -3.60 2.29 1.43
N TYR A 83 -2.69 2.91 2.18
CA TYR A 83 -1.52 3.58 1.62
C TYR A 83 -0.39 2.62 1.25
N LEU A 84 0.33 2.95 0.19
CA LEU A 84 1.62 2.35 -0.18
C LEU A 84 2.71 3.44 -0.10
N PRO A 85 3.37 3.59 1.06
CA PRO A 85 4.50 4.50 1.22
C PRO A 85 5.73 4.02 0.44
N SER A 86 6.61 4.95 0.06
CA SER A 86 7.97 4.63 -0.35
C SER A 86 8.80 4.15 0.85
N GLU A 87 9.89 3.43 0.59
CA GLU A 87 10.75 2.86 1.63
C GLU A 87 11.31 3.96 2.57
N GLU A 88 11.67 5.10 2.00
CA GLU A 88 12.25 6.23 2.73
C GLU A 88 11.27 6.87 3.72
N GLU A 89 9.96 6.72 3.51
CA GLU A 89 8.94 7.38 4.34
C GLU A 89 8.65 6.63 5.65
N TYR A 90 9.05 5.36 5.75
CA TYR A 90 8.84 4.57 6.96
C TYR A 90 9.56 5.15 8.18
N VAL A 91 10.69 5.82 8.00
CA VAL A 91 11.43 6.45 9.11
C VAL A 91 10.70 7.67 9.69
N TYR A 92 9.82 8.30 8.90
CA TYR A 92 9.03 9.45 9.34
C TYR A 92 7.69 9.02 9.95
N GLY A 93 7.19 7.82 9.60
CA GLY A 93 5.96 7.27 10.14
C GLY A 93 4.75 8.12 9.75
N GLY A 94 3.84 8.36 10.70
CA GLY A 94 2.72 9.28 10.48
C GLY A 94 1.46 8.59 9.95
N TYR A 95 0.59 9.36 9.29
CA TYR A 95 -0.76 8.90 8.95
C TYR A 95 -0.73 7.79 7.88
N GLU A 96 -0.06 8.10 6.78
CA GLU A 96 0.05 7.28 5.59
C GLU A 96 0.85 6.00 5.83
N VAL A 97 1.78 6.02 6.80
CA VAL A 97 2.57 4.84 7.15
C VAL A 97 1.91 4.07 8.28
N GLU A 98 1.77 4.67 9.46
CA GLU A 98 1.47 3.92 10.70
C GLU A 98 -0.03 3.91 11.03
N LEU A 99 -0.67 5.07 10.96
CA LEU A 99 -1.99 5.25 11.58
C LEU A 99 -3.14 4.74 10.72
N ASN A 100 -3.06 4.87 9.40
CA ASN A 100 -4.11 4.41 8.49
C ASN A 100 -4.45 2.93 8.72
N THR A 101 -3.45 2.08 8.99
CA THR A 101 -3.65 0.64 9.25
C THR A 101 -4.41 0.37 10.55
N VAL A 102 -4.31 1.27 11.53
CA VAL A 102 -5.06 1.20 12.79
C VAL A 102 -6.51 1.64 12.58
N VAL A 103 -6.70 2.72 11.83
CA VAL A 103 -8.01 3.36 11.64
C VAL A 103 -8.88 2.58 10.65
N TYR A 104 -8.32 2.18 9.52
CA TYR A 104 -9.05 1.57 8.41
C TYR A 104 -8.80 0.06 8.30
N GLY A 105 -7.77 -0.48 8.96
CA GLY A 105 -7.43 -1.89 8.90
C GLY A 105 -8.56 -2.86 9.27
N PRO A 106 -9.48 -2.57 10.20
CA PRO A 106 -10.65 -3.42 10.43
C PRO A 106 -11.56 -3.56 9.20
N VAL A 107 -11.61 -2.53 8.35
CA VAL A 107 -12.44 -2.50 7.13
C VAL A 107 -11.67 -3.06 5.93
N THR A 108 -10.40 -2.70 5.77
CA THR A 108 -9.59 -3.08 4.59
C THR A 108 -8.78 -4.36 4.79
N ASN A 109 -8.75 -4.89 6.00
CA ASN A 109 -7.89 -5.99 6.46
C ASN A 109 -6.37 -5.66 6.44
N LEU A 110 -5.97 -4.42 6.08
CA LEU A 110 -4.60 -3.91 6.20
C LEU A 110 -4.30 -3.53 7.65
N LEU A 111 -4.02 -4.54 8.48
CA LEU A 111 -3.86 -4.36 9.93
C LEU A 111 -2.47 -3.87 10.36
N MET A 112 -1.50 -3.88 9.44
CA MET A 112 -0.15 -3.36 9.65
C MET A 112 0.34 -2.71 8.34
N PRO A 113 1.29 -1.76 8.41
CA PRO A 113 1.90 -1.20 7.21
C PRO A 113 2.46 -2.32 6.32
N PRO A 114 2.41 -2.18 4.99
CA PRO A 114 3.08 -3.12 4.10
C PRO A 114 4.59 -3.18 4.41
N GLY A 115 5.29 -4.18 3.87
CA GLY A 115 6.75 -4.23 4.01
C GLY A 115 7.39 -3.00 3.34
N GLU A 116 8.48 -2.48 3.89
CA GLU A 116 9.13 -1.25 3.42
C GLU A 116 9.48 -1.31 1.92
N ASN A 117 9.85 -2.49 1.42
CA ASN A 117 10.18 -2.74 0.02
C ASN A 117 8.97 -3.00 -0.90
N THR A 118 7.73 -2.85 -0.42
CA THR A 118 6.53 -3.22 -1.19
C THR A 118 6.35 -2.32 -2.41
N ALA A 119 6.71 -1.04 -2.32
CA ALA A 119 6.67 -0.12 -3.46
C ALA A 119 7.58 -0.60 -4.60
N GLU A 120 8.83 -0.98 -4.30
CA GLU A 120 9.76 -1.55 -5.28
C GLU A 120 9.21 -2.84 -5.91
N LEU A 121 8.58 -3.71 -5.12
CA LEU A 121 7.96 -4.93 -5.65
C LEU A 121 6.82 -4.62 -6.63
N VAL A 122 6.04 -3.58 -6.36
CA VAL A 122 5.00 -3.11 -7.29
C VAL A 122 5.63 -2.57 -8.56
N VAL A 123 6.63 -1.69 -8.48
CA VAL A 123 7.35 -1.16 -9.66
C VAL A 123 7.89 -2.31 -10.50
N LYS A 124 8.57 -3.27 -9.87
CA LYS A 124 9.07 -4.47 -10.55
C LYS A 124 7.96 -5.23 -11.26
N ARG A 125 6.82 -5.42 -10.61
CA ARG A 125 5.67 -6.13 -11.20
C ARG A 125 5.10 -5.38 -12.41
N VAL A 126 5.05 -4.06 -12.36
CA VAL A 126 4.66 -3.22 -13.52
C VAL A 126 5.64 -3.42 -14.68
N MET A 127 6.95 -3.43 -14.42
CA MET A 127 7.96 -3.68 -15.47
C MET A 127 7.80 -5.07 -16.08
N GLU A 128 7.51 -6.09 -15.28
CA GLU A 128 7.25 -7.45 -15.78
C GLU A 128 6.02 -7.50 -16.69
N LEU A 129 4.94 -6.81 -16.32
CA LEU A 129 3.70 -6.75 -17.11
C LEU A 129 3.89 -5.96 -18.41
N TYR A 130 4.69 -4.90 -18.40
CA TYR A 130 4.95 -4.07 -19.59
C TYR A 130 5.75 -4.82 -20.67
N ASN A 131 6.58 -5.79 -20.25
CA ASN A 131 7.45 -6.57 -21.14
C ASN A 131 6.88 -7.96 -21.49
N ALA A 132 5.64 -8.26 -21.09
CA ALA A 132 4.98 -9.54 -21.33
C ALA A 132 4.31 -9.59 -22.72
#